data_AF-A0A851DTY9-F1
#
_entry.id   AF-A0A851DTY9-F1
#
_cell.length_a   1.000
_cell.length_b   1.000
_cell.length_c   1.000
_cell.angle_alpha   90.00
_cell.angle_beta   90.00
_cell.angle_gamma   90.00
#
_symmetry.space_group_name_H-M   'P 1'
#
loop_
_entity.id
_entity.type
_entity.pdbx_description
1 polymer ?
#
loop_
_entity_poly.entity_id
_entity_poly.type
_entity_poly.pdbx_seq_one_letter_code
_entity_poly.pdbx_strand_id
1 'polypeptide(L)' 'TDKDDPRSHRMLLPSGSLFFLRIVHGRKSRPDEGVYVCVARNYLGEAVSHNASLEVASK' A
#
# COMPACT_ATOMS: atom_id res chain seq x y z
N THR A 1 6.28 4.40 -1.27
CA THR A 1 5.87 4.65 0.12
C THR A 1 6.95 5.51 0.73
N ASP A 2 6.63 6.76 1.05
CA ASP A 2 7.53 7.58 1.88
C ASP A 2 7.68 6.81 3.18
N LYS A 3 8.85 6.18 3.38
CA LYS A 3 9.01 5.20 4.46
C LYS A 3 8.89 5.85 5.83
N ASP A 4 9.00 7.17 5.92
CA ASP A 4 9.12 7.89 7.19
C ASP A 4 8.47 9.28 7.17
N ASP A 5 7.52 9.58 6.26
CA ASP A 5 6.71 10.80 6.40
C ASP A 5 5.49 10.51 7.30
N PRO A 6 5.48 10.96 8.58
CA PRO A 6 4.33 10.77 9.47
C PRO A 6 3.08 11.53 9.00
N ARG A 7 3.18 12.40 7.99
CA ARG A 7 2.05 13.11 7.37
C ARG A 7 1.49 12.37 6.15
N SER A 8 2.15 11.30 5.69
CA SER A 8 1.64 10.49 4.59
C SER A 8 0.36 9.77 5.01
N HIS A 9 -0.67 9.79 4.15
CA HIS A 9 -1.88 9.00 4.38
C HIS A 9 -1.67 7.49 4.17
N ARG A 10 -0.49 7.11 3.65
CA ARG A 10 -0.02 5.73 3.48
C ARG A 10 1.17 5.50 4.39
N MET A 11 1.11 4.54 5.28
CA MET A 11 2.13 4.27 6.28
C MET A 11 2.55 2.80 6.22
N LEU A 12 3.85 2.52 6.31
CA LEU A 12 4.34 1.16 6.54
C LEU A 12 4.45 0.93 8.05
N LEU A 13 3.73 -0.05 8.58
CA LEU A 13 3.82 -0.41 9.99
C LEU A 13 5.12 -1.19 10.27
N PRO A 14 5.64 -1.19 11.51
CA PRO A 14 6.81 -2.01 11.88
C PRO A 14 6.62 -3.52 11.61
N SER A 15 5.38 -3.99 11.57
CA SER A 15 5.03 -5.37 11.17
C SER A 15 5.20 -5.66 9.68
N GLY A 16 5.47 -4.64 8.85
CA GLY A 16 5.57 -4.74 7.39
C GLY A 16 4.24 -4.57 6.64
N SER A 17 3.13 -4.36 7.36
CA SER A 17 1.82 -4.09 6.73
C SER A 17 1.72 -2.67 6.18
N LEU A 18 1.14 -2.50 5.00
CA LEU A 18 0.79 -1.19 4.45
C LEU A 18 -0.58 -0.74 5.01
N PHE A 19 -0.58 0.37 5.73
CA PHE A 19 -1.76 0.97 6.34
C PHE A 19 -2.14 2.27 5.62
N PHE A 20 -3.44 2.46 5.39
CA PHE A 20 -4.00 3.68 4.83
C PHE A 20 -4.87 4.37 5.88
N LEU A 21 -4.53 5.61 6.26
CA LEU A 21 -5.35 6.42 7.17
C LEU A 21 -6.68 6.82 6.52
N ARG A 22 -6.68 7.00 5.20
CA ARG A 22 -7.86 7.26 4.36
C ARG A 22 -7.56 6.78 2.95
N ILE A 23 -8.60 6.40 2.21
CA ILE A 23 -8.49 6.09 0.79
C ILE A 23 -8.75 7.34 -0.05
N VAL A 24 -7.82 7.68 -0.93
CA VAL A 24 -7.95 8.74 -1.93
C VAL A 24 -8.63 8.15 -3.17
N HIS A 25 -9.92 8.43 -3.26
CA HIS A 25 -10.77 8.07 -4.39
C HIS A 25 -11.40 9.34 -4.97
N GLY A 26 -10.69 10.01 -5.88
CA GLY A 26 -11.17 11.23 -6.53
C GLY A 26 -11.78 10.95 -7.91
N ARG A 27 -12.60 11.90 -8.40
CA ARG A 27 -13.17 11.83 -9.76
C ARG A 27 -12.09 11.85 -10.86
N LYS A 28 -10.98 12.54 -10.62
CA LYS A 28 -9.87 12.70 -11.59
C LYS A 28 -8.75 11.68 -11.40
N SER A 29 -8.49 11.23 -10.17
CA SER A 29 -7.52 10.17 -9.91
C SER A 29 -7.90 9.36 -8.69
N ARG A 30 -7.51 8.08 -8.72
CA ARG A 30 -7.74 7.09 -7.67
C ARG A 30 -6.41 6.41 -7.33
N PRO A 31 -5.45 7.16 -6.77
CA PRO A 31 -4.07 6.70 -6.68
C PRO A 31 -3.88 5.57 -5.66
N ASP A 32 -4.87 5.32 -4.81
CA ASP A 32 -4.84 4.23 -3.81
C ASP A 32 -5.46 2.93 -4.35
N GLU A 33 -6.36 2.99 -5.34
CA GLU A 33 -6.93 1.78 -5.95
C GLU A 33 -5.89 1.04 -6.79
N GLY A 34 -5.94 -0.28 -6.75
CA GLY A 34 -5.09 -1.13 -7.59
C GLY A 34 -4.73 -2.45 -6.93
N VAL A 35 -3.76 -3.13 -7.54
CA VAL A 35 -3.23 -4.39 -7.05
C VAL A 35 -1.91 -4.14 -6.34
N TYR A 36 -1.79 -4.66 -5.12
CA TYR A 36 -0.62 -4.54 -4.27
C TYR A 36 0.05 -5.90 -4.08
N VAL A 37 1.36 -5.86 -3.91
CA VAL A 37 2.19 -6.96 -3.42
C VAL A 37 3.13 -6.43 -2.35
N CYS A 38 3.49 -7.26 -1.39
CA CYS A 38 4.63 -6.99 -0.52
C CYS A 38 5.86 -7.72 -1.05
N VAL A 39 7.02 -7.08 -0.93
CA VAL A 39 8.31 -7.67 -1.32
C VAL A 39 9.24 -7.59 -0.12
N ALA A 40 9.57 -8.75 0.44
CA ALA A 40 10.51 -8.90 1.54
C ALA A 40 11.91 -9.22 0.97
N ARG A 41 12.93 -8.47 1.41
CA ARG A 41 14.31 -8.64 0.92
C ARG A 41 15.29 -8.78 2.08
N ASN A 42 16.26 -9.67 1.93
CA ASN A 42 17.42 -9.80 2.81
C ASN A 42 18.69 -10.06 1.96
N TYR A 43 19.83 -10.31 2.61
CA TYR A 43 21.10 -10.54 1.92
C TYR A 43 21.15 -11.86 1.10
N LEU A 44 20.22 -12.78 1.33
CA LEU A 44 20.13 -14.07 0.62
C LEU A 44 19.18 -14.02 -0.59
N GLY A 45 18.31 -13.01 -0.67
CA GLY A 45 17.37 -12.88 -1.78
C GLY A 45 16.10 -12.10 -1.45
N GLU A 46 15.04 -12.39 -2.21
CA GLU A 46 13.73 -11.75 -2.08
C GLU A 46 12.58 -12.75 -2.12
N ALA A 47 11.48 -12.40 -1.46
CA ALA A 47 10.20 -13.10 -1.51
C ALA A 47 9.08 -12.10 -1.84
N VAL A 48 8.20 -12.48 -2.76
CA VAL A 48 7.07 -11.66 -3.22
C VAL A 48 5.77 -12.32 -2.78
N SER A 49 4.85 -11.55 -2.21
CA SER A 49 3.53 -12.07 -1.84
C SER A 49 2.63 -12.30 -3.05
N HIS A 50 1.49 -12.95 -2.81
CA HIS A 50 0.39 -12.90 -3.76
C HIS A 50 -0.15 -11.47 -3.93
N ASN A 51 -0.83 -11.25 -5.05
CA ASN A 51 -1.55 -10.03 -5.34
C ASN A 51 -2.73 -9.84 -4.38
N ALA A 52 -2.92 -8.61 -3.90
CA ALA A 52 -4.11 -8.17 -3.17
C ALA A 52 -4.75 -6.98 -3.90
N SER A 53 -6.03 -7.05 -4.20
CA SER A 53 -6.78 -5.94 -4.80
C SER A 53 -7.33 -5.00 -3.74
N LEU A 54 -7.19 -3.70 -3.97
CA LEU A 54 -7.84 -2.64 -3.20
C LEU A 54 -8.79 -1.88 -4.12
N GLU A 55 -10.09 -2.09 -3.90
CA GLU A 55 -11.19 -1.49 -4.65
C GLU A 55 -12.10 -0.72 -3.69
N VAL A 56 -12.61 0.44 -4.14
CA VAL A 56 -13.61 1.20 -3.38
C VAL A 56 -14.99 0.90 -3.93
N ALA A 57 -15.89 0.44 -3.07
CA ALA A 57 -17.27 0.18 -3.45
C ALA A 57 -17.94 1.45 -3.99
N SER A 58 -18.62 1.33 -5.12
CA SER A 58 -19.55 2.32 -5.65
C SER A 58 -20.99 1.93 -5.34
N LYS A 59 -21.83 2.90 -5.00
CA LYS A 59 -23.27 2.72 -4.83
C LYS A 59 -23.98 2.67 -6.17
#